data_AF-A0A8T6M8T6-F1
#
_entry.id   AF-A0A8T6M8T6-F1
#
_cell.length_a   1.000
_cell.length_b   1.000
_cell.length_c   1.000
_cell.angle_alpha   90.00
_cell.angle_beta   90.00
_cell.angle_gamma   90.00
#
_symmetry.space_group_name_H-M   'P 1'
#
loop_
_entity.id
_entity.type
_entity.pdbx_description
1 polymer ?
#
loop_
_entity_poly.entity_id
_entity_poly.type
_entity_poly.pdbx_seq_one_letter_code
_entity_poly.pdbx_strand_id
1 'polypeptide(L)'
;MFINLVFILFGFTDLGLVTEKIKTLSPFFIVYLLVIRVFLEEWFFRGFLVYKTGILFSAFLFAAGHYGYGSIVEVVGAFILGLVLAFYYKKINNIYPLYAAHFLYNLMVILVTFFTI
;
A
#
# COMPACT_ATOMS: atom_id res chain seq x y z
N MET A 1 3.34 -6.31 -9.67
CA MET A 1 3.50 -7.13 -10.90
C MET A 1 3.17 -8.60 -10.68
N PHE A 2 3.80 -9.32 -9.73
CA PHE A 2 3.53 -10.75 -9.49
C PHE A 2 2.11 -11.05 -8.94
N ILE A 3 1.62 -10.21 -8.02
CA ILE A 3 0.28 -10.33 -7.43
C ILE A 3 -0.82 -10.15 -8.49
N ASN A 4 -0.62 -9.24 -9.45
CA ASN A 4 -1.56 -8.98 -10.54
C ASN A 4 -1.73 -10.21 -11.46
N LEU A 5 -0.64 -10.94 -11.74
CA LEU A 5 -0.69 -12.19 -12.51
C LEU A 5 -1.52 -13.28 -11.82
N VAL A 6 -1.41 -13.40 -10.49
CA VAL A 6 -2.23 -14.33 -9.70
C VAL A 6 -3.71 -13.93 -9.79
N PHE A 7 -4.01 -12.65 -9.65
CA PHE A 7 -5.39 -12.16 -9.71
C PHE A 7 -6.04 -12.28 -11.09
N ILE A 8 -5.29 -12.07 -12.17
CA ILE A 8 -5.72 -12.35 -13.54
C ILE A 8 -6.10 -13.83 -13.71
N LEU A 9 -5.33 -14.75 -13.14
CA LEU A 9 -5.63 -16.19 -13.20
C LEU A 9 -6.91 -16.58 -12.45
N PHE A 10 -7.28 -15.84 -11.39
CA PHE A 10 -8.51 -16.03 -10.64
C PHE A 10 -9.68 -15.15 -11.13
N GLY A 11 -9.51 -14.39 -12.22
CA GLY A 11 -10.55 -13.57 -12.83
C GLY A 11 -10.89 -12.28 -12.06
N PHE A 12 -10.07 -11.88 -11.09
CA PHE A 12 -10.23 -10.62 -10.36
C PHE A 12 -9.33 -9.55 -10.96
N THR A 13 -9.88 -8.64 -11.75
CA THR A 13 -9.10 -7.50 -12.26
C THR A 13 -9.87 -6.20 -12.08
N ASP A 14 -9.99 -5.76 -10.82
CA ASP A 14 -10.67 -4.51 -10.43
C ASP A 14 -9.69 -3.35 -10.17
N LEU A 15 -8.42 -3.50 -10.55
CA LEU A 15 -7.38 -2.46 -10.47
C LEU A 15 -7.76 -1.18 -11.24
N GLY A 16 -8.63 -1.29 -12.25
CA GLY A 16 -9.19 -0.14 -12.97
C GLY A 16 -9.87 0.87 -12.03
N LEU A 17 -10.52 0.41 -10.95
CA LEU A 17 -11.16 1.27 -9.95
C LEU A 17 -10.13 2.13 -9.19
N VAL A 18 -8.96 1.56 -8.91
CA VAL A 18 -7.84 2.28 -8.27
C VAL A 18 -7.29 3.32 -9.23
N THR A 19 -7.06 2.92 -10.50
CA THR A 19 -6.57 3.81 -11.56
C THR A 19 -7.52 4.99 -11.79
N GLU A 20 -8.82 4.75 -11.92
CA GLU A 20 -9.82 5.81 -12.07
C GLU A 20 -9.78 6.78 -10.89
N LYS A 21 -9.75 6.27 -9.65
CA LYS A 21 -9.63 7.11 -8.45
C LYS A 21 -8.36 7.96 -8.48
N ILE A 22 -7.19 7.37 -8.77
CA ILE A 22 -5.92 8.09 -8.85
C ILE A 22 -5.97 9.18 -9.93
N LYS A 23 -6.52 8.88 -11.11
CA LYS A 23 -6.61 9.84 -12.23
C LYS A 23 -7.51 11.05 -11.92
N THR A 24 -8.41 10.97 -10.93
CA THR A 24 -9.22 12.12 -10.48
C THR A 24 -8.52 13.05 -9.49
N LEU A 25 -7.36 12.65 -8.96
CA LEU A 25 -6.65 13.40 -7.92
C LEU A 25 -5.81 14.53 -8.53
N SER A 26 -5.71 15.65 -7.81
CA SER A 26 -4.80 16.73 -8.20
C SER A 26 -3.33 16.31 -8.00
N PRO A 27 -2.38 16.84 -8.80
CA PRO A 27 -0.96 16.54 -8.63
C PRO A 27 -0.43 16.85 -7.22
N PHE A 28 -0.91 17.94 -6.60
CA PHE A 28 -0.56 18.29 -5.22
C PHE A 28 -1.01 17.24 -4.22
N PHE A 29 -2.22 16.69 -4.41
CA PHE A 29 -2.72 15.64 -3.54
C PHE A 29 -1.94 14.32 -3.74
N ILE A 30 -1.52 14.01 -4.96
CA ILE A 30 -0.64 12.86 -5.25
C ILE A 30 0.70 12.99 -4.51
N VAL A 31 1.32 14.18 -4.52
CA VAL A 31 2.56 14.43 -3.76
C VAL A 31 2.34 14.27 -2.26
N TYR A 32 1.22 14.79 -1.73
CA TYR A 32 0.83 14.57 -0.33
C TYR A 32 0.70 13.08 0.00
N LEU A 33 0.01 12.31 -0.86
CA LEU A 33 -0.17 10.87 -0.67
C LEU A 33 1.18 10.14 -0.68
N LEU A 34 2.07 10.48 -1.60
CA LEU A 34 3.37 9.83 -1.73
C LEU A 34 4.30 10.13 -0.56
N VAL A 35 4.42 11.39 -0.15
CA VAL A 35 5.45 11.80 0.82
C VAL A 35 4.91 11.77 2.24
N ILE A 36 3.84 12.53 2.49
CA ILE A 36 3.35 12.75 3.86
C ILE A 36 2.54 11.54 4.32
N ARG A 37 1.59 11.07 3.52
CA ARG A 37 0.72 9.98 3.93
C ARG A 37 1.49 8.66 4.09
N VAL A 38 2.36 8.28 3.16
CA VAL A 38 3.19 7.07 3.30
C VAL A 38 4.03 7.11 4.58
N PHE A 39 4.63 8.26 4.91
CA PHE A 39 5.39 8.40 6.15
C PHE A 39 4.51 8.18 7.37
N LEU A 40 3.34 8.83 7.42
CA LEU A 40 2.40 8.68 8.53
C LEU A 40 1.87 7.25 8.66
N GLU A 41 1.64 6.56 7.54
CA GLU A 41 1.25 5.15 7.53
C GLU A 41 2.36 4.27 8.12
N GLU A 42 3.61 4.42 7.69
CA GLU A 42 4.71 3.65 8.31
C GLU A 42 4.88 3.98 9.79
N TRP A 43 4.84 5.26 10.15
CA TRP A 43 4.98 5.68 11.54
C TRP A 43 3.86 5.10 12.42
N PHE A 44 2.60 5.18 11.98
CA PHE A 44 1.47 4.66 12.75
C PHE A 44 1.42 3.13 12.77
N PHE A 45 1.43 2.49 11.60
CA PHE A 45 1.27 1.04 11.54
C PHE A 45 2.50 0.33 12.09
N ARG A 46 3.72 0.75 11.74
CA ARG A 46 4.94 0.03 12.14
C ARG A 46 5.45 0.57 13.47
N GLY A 47 5.64 1.89 13.54
CA GLY A 47 6.15 2.56 14.74
C GLY A 47 5.26 2.43 15.98
N PHE A 48 3.94 2.25 15.82
CA PHE A 48 3.00 2.13 16.94
C PHE A 48 2.20 0.81 16.94
N LEU A 49 1.41 0.55 15.90
CA LEU A 49 0.36 -0.48 15.94
C LEU A 49 0.91 -1.91 15.98
N VAL A 50 1.97 -2.21 15.23
CA VAL A 50 2.67 -3.52 15.23
C VAL A 50 3.20 -3.88 16.62
N TYR A 51 3.59 -2.90 17.45
CA TYR A 51 3.99 -3.18 18.84
C TYR A 51 2.82 -3.55 19.73
N LYS A 52 1.68 -2.88 19.53
CA LYS A 52 0.50 -3.06 20.38
C LYS A 52 -0.29 -4.31 20.03
N THR A 53 -0.31 -4.70 18.76
CA THR A 53 -1.26 -5.70 18.25
C THR A 53 -0.60 -6.85 17.49
N GLY A 54 0.70 -6.76 17.23
CA GLY A 54 1.44 -7.73 16.43
C GLY A 54 1.29 -7.53 14.92
N ILE A 55 1.98 -8.40 14.16
CA ILE A 55 2.11 -8.29 12.70
C ILE A 55 0.75 -8.48 12.01
N LEU A 56 0.04 -9.56 12.36
CA LEU A 56 -1.18 -9.96 11.65
C LEU A 56 -2.30 -8.94 11.77
N PHE A 57 -2.59 -8.48 13.00
CA PHE A 57 -3.67 -7.53 13.23
C PHE A 57 -3.34 -6.14 12.68
N SER A 58 -2.08 -5.69 12.79
CA SER A 58 -1.67 -4.43 12.17
C SER A 58 -1.78 -4.49 10.65
N ALA A 59 -1.43 -5.60 10.01
CA ALA A 59 -1.57 -5.76 8.55
C ALA A 59 -3.05 -5.81 8.13
N PHE A 60 -3.90 -6.46 8.92
CA PHE A 60 -5.34 -6.49 8.68
C PHE A 60 -5.95 -5.07 8.72
N LEU A 61 -5.62 -4.27 9.74
CA LEU A 61 -6.10 -2.89 9.83
C LEU A 61 -5.54 -1.99 8.72
N PHE A 62 -4.28 -2.21 8.30
CA PHE A 62 -3.70 -1.52 7.15
C PHE A 62 -4.49 -1.82 5.86
N ALA A 63 -4.81 -3.09 5.62
CA ALA A 63 -5.64 -3.51 4.48
C ALA A 63 -7.06 -2.96 4.54
N ALA A 64 -7.68 -2.93 5.73
CA ALA A 64 -9.02 -2.36 5.92
C ALA A 64 -9.08 -0.88 5.52
N GLY A 65 -8.02 -0.10 5.77
CA GLY A 65 -7.91 1.29 5.32
C GLY A 65 -7.92 1.46 3.79
N HIS A 66 -7.62 0.39 3.03
CA HIS A 66 -7.63 0.39 1.58
C HIS A 66 -8.99 -0.01 0.98
N TYR A 67 -9.95 -0.43 1.80
CA TYR A 67 -11.31 -0.75 1.34
C TYR A 67 -11.98 0.42 0.60
N GLY A 68 -11.60 1.66 0.94
CA GLY A 68 -12.10 2.86 0.28
C GLY A 68 -11.82 2.94 -1.23
N TYR A 69 -10.90 2.14 -1.78
CA TYR A 69 -10.67 2.07 -3.23
C TYR A 69 -11.71 1.21 -3.97
N GLY A 70 -12.49 0.39 -3.27
CA GLY A 70 -13.47 -0.51 -3.89
C GLY A 70 -12.84 -1.68 -4.66
N SER A 71 -11.51 -1.87 -4.56
CA SER A 71 -10.78 -2.96 -5.22
C SER A 71 -10.37 -4.03 -4.21
N ILE A 72 -10.78 -5.26 -4.46
CA ILE A 72 -10.37 -6.45 -3.70
C ILE A 72 -8.88 -6.70 -3.90
N VAL A 73 -8.38 -6.53 -5.14
CA VAL A 73 -6.95 -6.70 -5.46
C VAL A 73 -6.10 -5.74 -4.63
N GLU A 74 -6.54 -4.48 -4.50
CA GLU A 74 -5.87 -3.48 -3.67
C GLU A 74 -5.88 -3.84 -2.18
N VAL A 75 -7.02 -4.27 -1.64
CA VAL A 75 -7.13 -4.66 -0.22
C VAL A 75 -6.21 -5.85 0.10
N VAL A 76 -6.19 -6.87 -0.74
CA VAL A 76 -5.31 -8.04 -0.55
C VAL A 76 -3.85 -7.65 -0.75
N GLY A 77 -3.55 -6.83 -1.76
CA GLY A 77 -2.21 -6.30 -2.00
C GLY A 77 -1.69 -5.51 -0.79
N ALA A 78 -2.52 -4.63 -0.23
CA ALA A 78 -2.24 -3.88 0.98
C ALA A 78 -2.04 -4.81 2.18
N PHE A 79 -2.82 -5.88 2.33
CA PHE A 79 -2.63 -6.87 3.41
C PHE A 79 -1.26 -7.54 3.31
N ILE A 80 -0.88 -8.01 2.12
CA ILE A 80 0.42 -8.67 1.88
C ILE A 80 1.57 -7.69 2.12
N LEU A 81 1.49 -6.47 1.58
CA LEU A 81 2.48 -5.42 1.83
C LEU A 81 2.56 -5.09 3.33
N GLY A 82 1.40 -5.02 3.99
CA GLY A 82 1.18 -4.93 5.43
C GLY A 82 2.05 -5.91 6.21
N LEU A 83 1.90 -7.20 5.91
CA LEU A 83 2.63 -8.30 6.53
C LEU A 83 4.14 -8.19 6.31
N VAL A 84 4.57 -7.94 5.07
CA VAL A 84 5.98 -7.85 4.70
C VAL A 84 6.66 -6.72 5.47
N LEU A 85 6.11 -5.51 5.40
CA LEU A 85 6.69 -4.35 6.07
C LEU A 85 6.68 -4.52 7.60
N ALA A 86 5.59 -5.04 8.19
CA ALA A 86 5.53 -5.30 9.63
C ALA A 86 6.56 -6.35 10.10
N PHE A 87 6.78 -7.40 9.31
CA PHE A 87 7.80 -8.41 9.58
C PHE A 87 9.21 -7.82 9.54
N TYR A 88 9.55 -7.04 8.50
CA TYR A 88 10.85 -6.40 8.42
C TYR A 88 11.05 -5.32 9.48
N TYR A 89 9.97 -4.61 9.86
CA TYR A 89 10.04 -3.65 10.95
C TYR A 89 10.47 -4.31 12.26
N LYS A 90 9.89 -5.47 12.62
CA LYS A 90 10.28 -6.22 13.82
C LYS A 90 11.75 -6.66 13.81
N LYS A 91 12.37 -6.82 12.64
CA LYS A 91 13.78 -7.21 12.51
C LYS A 91 14.73 -6.03 12.58
N ILE A 92 14.37 -4.90 11.95
CA ILE A 92 15.28 -3.76 11.74
C ILE A 92 15.05 -2.68 12.80
N ASN A 93 13.83 -2.60 13.35
CA ASN A 93 13.38 -1.56 14.28
C ASN A 93 13.70 -0.14 13.80
N ASN A 94 13.53 0.10 12.50
CA ASN A 94 13.75 1.39 11.87
C ASN A 94 12.69 1.58 10.79
N ILE A 95 12.01 2.73 10.77
CA ILE A 95 10.95 3.01 9.80
C ILE A 95 11.48 3.51 8.45
N TYR A 96 12.69 4.07 8.38
CA TYR A 96 13.17 4.74 7.15
C TYR A 96 13.34 3.79 5.96
N PRO A 97 13.90 2.57 6.09
CA PRO A 97 13.98 1.64 4.97
C PRO A 97 12.60 1.18 4.48
N LEU A 98 11.62 1.09 5.39
CA LEU A 98 10.25 0.67 5.08
C LEU A 98 9.49 1.78 4.40
N TYR A 99 9.66 3.02 4.88
CA TYR A 99 9.15 4.22 4.23
C TYR A 99 9.68 4.33 2.80
N ALA A 100 10.98 4.15 2.59
CA ALA A 100 11.55 4.17 1.25
C ALA A 100 10.97 3.07 0.35
N ALA A 101 10.83 1.84 0.85
CA ALA A 101 10.25 0.74 0.09
C ALA A 101 8.77 0.99 -0.27
N HIS A 102 7.97 1.46 0.68
CA HIS A 102 6.56 1.77 0.45
C HIS A 102 6.39 2.98 -0.47
N PHE A 103 7.18 4.03 -0.28
CA PHE A 103 7.22 5.19 -1.18
C PHE A 103 7.52 4.75 -2.61
N LEU A 104 8.57 3.95 -2.81
CA LEU A 104 8.97 3.46 -4.14
C LEU A 104 7.89 2.58 -4.77
N TYR A 105 7.22 1.73 -3.97
CA TYR A 105 6.09 0.94 -4.44
C TYR A 105 4.95 1.82 -4.95
N ASN A 106 4.52 2.81 -4.16
CA ASN A 106 3.43 3.71 -4.54
C ASN A 106 3.81 4.60 -5.73
N LEU A 107 5.05 5.07 -5.78
CA LEU A 107 5.56 5.84 -6.91
C LEU A 107 5.51 5.01 -8.19
N MET A 108 5.96 3.76 -8.15
CA MET A 108 5.89 2.87 -9.31
C MET A 108 4.44 2.63 -9.77
N VAL A 109 3.50 2.42 -8.84
CA VAL A 109 2.08 2.27 -9.18
C VAL A 109 1.52 3.52 -9.87
N ILE A 110 1.85 4.70 -9.36
CA ILE A 110 1.45 5.98 -9.96
C ILE A 110 2.06 6.13 -11.36
N LEU A 111 3.36 5.87 -11.53
CA LEU A 111 4.01 5.95 -12.84
C LEU A 111 3.35 5.01 -13.85
N VAL A 112 3.12 3.74 -13.50
CA VAL A 112 2.43 2.78 -14.39
C VAL A 112 1.01 3.26 -14.74
N THR A 113 0.31 3.86 -13.77
CA THR A 113 -1.05 4.39 -13.95
C THR A 113 -1.12 5.52 -14.99
N PHE A 114 -0.08 6.37 -15.07
CA PHE A 114 -0.05 7.51 -16.00
C PHE A 114 0.68 7.21 -17.32
N PHE A 115 1.57 6.21 -17.38
CA PHE A 115 2.42 5.95 -18.56
C PHE A 115 2.09 4.67 -19.34
N THR A 116 1.22 3.79 -18.83
CA THR A 116 0.98 2.46 -19.46
C THR A 116 -0.50 2.17 -19.75
N ILE A 117 -1.43 3.10 -19.45
CA ILE A 117 -2.88 2.97 -19.71
C ILE A 117 -3.47 4.28 -20.24
#